data_AF-A0AAD4Z7N4-F1
#
_entry.id   AF-A0AAD4Z7N4-F1
#
_cell.length_a   1.000
_cell.length_b   1.000
_cell.length_c   1.000
_cell.angle_alpha   90.00
_cell.angle_beta   90.00
_cell.angle_gamma   90.00
#
_symmetry.space_group_name_H-M   'P 1'
#
loop_
_entity.id
_entity.type
_entity.pdbx_description
1 polymer ?
#
loop_
_entity_poly.entity_id
_entity_poly.type
_entity_poly.pdbx_seq_one_letter_code
_entity_poly.pdbx_strand_id
1 'polypeptide(L)'
;MPGLDRGLVEHKLPIKEGYLPVKQARRRMSMETELEVKEEVERLVKAGFIKPTIYVDWLSNIVPVLKRKTRAVRICVDYRNLNEASPKDEYPMPMANMLEDGAAHN
;
A
#
# COMPACT_ATOMS: atom_id res chain seq x y z
N MET A 1 8.46 -11.41 9.74
CA MET A 1 9.62 -10.96 8.94
C MET A 1 10.09 -9.65 9.52
N PRO A 2 11.28 -9.58 10.11
CA PRO A 2 11.89 -8.28 10.40
C PRO A 2 12.13 -7.55 9.07
N GLY A 3 11.78 -6.27 9.00
CA GLY A 3 12.09 -5.43 7.84
C GLY A 3 13.60 -5.24 7.68
N LEU A 4 14.02 -4.68 6.54
CA LEU A 4 15.40 -4.23 6.36
C LEU A 4 15.68 -3.00 7.21
N ASP A 5 16.91 -2.87 7.69
CA ASP A 5 17.35 -1.70 8.44
C ASP A 5 17.24 -0.43 7.59
N ARG A 6 16.72 0.67 8.18
CA ARG A 6 16.53 1.94 7.45
C ARG A 6 17.85 2.61 7.08
N GLY A 7 18.93 2.33 7.79
CA GLY A 7 20.28 2.77 7.43
C GLY A 7 20.86 1.99 6.25
N LEU A 8 20.37 0.78 5.98
CA LEU A 8 20.74 0.00 4.79
C LEU A 8 20.00 0.50 3.54
N VAL A 9 18.68 0.60 3.61
CA VAL A 9 17.85 1.04 2.47
C VAL A 9 16.56 1.68 2.94
N GLU A 10 16.22 2.83 2.33
CA GLU A 10 14.94 3.50 2.50
C GLU A 10 14.44 4.01 1.15
N HIS A 11 13.23 3.63 0.78
CA HIS A 11 12.58 4.15 -0.41
C HIS A 11 11.83 5.44 -0.09
N LYS A 12 12.09 6.50 -0.85
CA LYS A 12 11.38 7.77 -0.77
C LYS A 12 10.56 7.96 -2.04
N LEU A 13 9.26 8.20 -1.87
CA LEU A 13 8.37 8.46 -3.00
C LEU A 13 8.55 9.93 -3.45
N PRO A 14 9.03 10.19 -4.67
CA PRO A 14 9.06 11.54 -5.22
C PRO A 14 7.64 12.04 -5.50
N ILE A 15 7.42 13.34 -5.35
CA ILE A 15 6.16 14.03 -5.69
C ILE A 15 6.46 15.00 -6.83
N LYS A 16 5.60 15.03 -7.86
CA LYS A 16 5.67 15.97 -8.98
C LYS A 16 5.59 17.41 -8.46
N GLU A 17 6.31 18.31 -9.14
CA GLU A 17 6.25 19.74 -8.82
C GLU A 17 4.82 20.28 -8.95
N GLY A 18 4.40 21.13 -8.02
CA GLY A 18 3.07 21.73 -7.99
C GLY A 18 1.94 20.86 -7.40
N TYR A 19 2.20 19.60 -7.04
CA TYR A 19 1.20 18.77 -6.36
C TYR A 19 1.13 19.07 -4.86
N LEU A 20 -0.09 19.25 -4.36
CA LEU A 20 -0.35 19.45 -2.93
C LEU A 20 -0.77 18.15 -2.25
N PRO A 21 -0.39 17.95 -0.97
CA PRO A 21 -0.84 16.82 -0.19
C PRO A 21 -2.37 16.75 -0.07
N VAL A 22 -2.92 15.55 -0.25
CA VAL A 22 -4.36 15.31 -0.14
C VAL A 22 -4.70 14.54 1.13
N LYS A 23 -5.64 15.09 1.90
CA LYS A 23 -6.26 14.41 3.05
C LYS A 23 -7.65 13.94 2.69
N GLN A 24 -7.80 12.65 2.38
CA GLN A 24 -9.09 12.08 2.05
C GLN A 24 -10.02 12.08 3.26
N ALA A 25 -11.28 12.47 3.05
CA ALA A 25 -12.32 12.35 4.06
C ALA A 25 -12.58 10.87 4.39
N ARG A 26 -12.78 10.56 5.67
CA ARG A 26 -13.03 9.19 6.15
C ARG A 26 -14.24 8.59 5.41
N ARG A 27 -14.06 7.39 4.85
CA ARG A 27 -15.18 6.60 4.31
C ARG A 27 -16.02 6.00 5.43
N ARG A 28 -17.34 5.99 5.22
CA ARG A 28 -18.28 5.27 6.08
C ARG A 28 -18.12 3.77 5.86
N MET A 29 -18.11 3.02 6.95
CA MET A 29 -18.06 1.56 6.97
C MET A 29 -19.19 1.06 7.88
N SER A 30 -19.64 -0.18 7.67
CA SER A 30 -20.53 -0.84 8.64
C SER A 30 -19.76 -1.14 9.92
N MET A 31 -20.47 -1.31 11.05
CA MET A 31 -19.84 -1.65 12.33
C MET A 31 -19.07 -2.98 12.26
N GLU A 32 -19.63 -3.98 11.57
CA GLU A 32 -18.99 -5.28 11.38
C GLU A 32 -17.65 -5.14 10.65
N THR A 33 -17.63 -4.43 9.53
CA THR A 33 -16.40 -4.20 8.77
C THR A 33 -15.39 -3.34 9.54
N GLU A 34 -15.84 -2.37 10.35
CA GLU A 34 -14.94 -1.57 11.18
C GLU A 34 -14.24 -2.41 12.26
N LEU A 35 -14.93 -3.42 12.81
CA LEU A 35 -14.35 -4.36 13.77
C LEU A 35 -13.26 -5.21 13.12
N GLU A 36 -13.55 -5.82 11.96
CA GLU A 36 -12.58 -6.62 11.21
C GLU A 36 -11.36 -5.79 10.77
N VAL A 37 -11.59 -4.53 10.38
CA VAL A 37 -10.52 -3.59 10.03
C VAL A 37 -9.63 -3.31 11.24
N LYS A 38 -10.22 -3.09 12.42
CA LYS A 38 -9.48 -2.83 13.64
C LYS A 38 -8.59 -4.02 14.03
N GLU A 39 -9.11 -5.24 13.96
CA GLU A 39 -8.35 -6.45 14.26
C GLU A 39 -7.14 -6.62 13.34
N GLU A 40 -7.33 -6.42 12.03
CA GLU A 40 -6.24 -6.54 11.06
C GLU A 40 -5.20 -5.42 11.22
N VAL A 41 -5.63 -4.19 11.50
CA VAL A 41 -4.71 -3.08 11.81
C VAL A 41 -3.88 -3.38 13.06
N GLU A 42 -4.50 -3.88 14.13
CA GLU A 42 -3.77 -4.26 15.35
C GLU A 42 -2.75 -5.38 15.07
N ARG A 43 -3.11 -6.37 14.24
CA ARG A 43 -2.19 -7.42 13.80
C ARG A 43 -0.99 -6.85 13.04
N LEU A 44 -1.20 -5.89 12.14
CA LEU A 44 -0.14 -5.24 11.37
C LEU A 44 0.77 -4.36 12.25
N VAL A 45 0.21 -3.69 13.26
CA VAL A 45 0.97 -2.93 14.27
C VAL A 45 1.83 -3.88 15.10
N LYS A 46 1.26 -4.98 15.62
CA LYS A 46 2.00 -6.00 16.38
C LYS A 46 3.12 -6.64 15.56
N ALA A 47 2.90 -6.82 14.26
CA ALA A 47 3.93 -7.32 13.34
C ALA A 47 5.03 -6.29 13.03
N GLY A 48 4.86 -5.02 13.40
CA GLY A 48 5.80 -3.94 13.11
C GLY A 48 5.78 -3.46 11.65
N PHE A 49 4.77 -3.84 10.86
CA PHE A 49 4.65 -3.41 9.45
C PHE A 49 4.10 -1.99 9.31
N ILE A 50 3.28 -1.55 10.27
CA ILE A 50 2.76 -0.19 10.34
C ILE A 50 2.95 0.37 11.75
N LYS A 51 2.94 1.70 11.86
CA LYS A 51 3.06 2.40 13.15
C LYS A 51 2.11 3.59 13.21
N PRO A 52 1.64 3.98 14.40
CA PRO A 52 0.96 5.24 14.58
C PRO A 52 1.84 6.41 14.13
N THR A 53 1.25 7.39 13.48
CA THR A 53 1.91 8.63 13.07
C THR A 53 1.02 9.81 13.37
N ILE A 54 1.63 10.92 13.78
CA ILE A 54 0.96 12.18 14.10
C ILE A 54 1.37 13.23 13.06
N TYR A 55 0.47 14.16 12.76
CA TYR A 55 0.71 15.27 11.81
C TYR A 55 1.06 14.82 10.38
N VAL A 56 0.20 14.00 9.78
CA VAL A 56 0.38 13.60 8.37
C VAL A 56 -0.04 14.71 7.41
N ASP A 57 0.75 14.90 6.36
CA ASP A 57 0.39 15.77 5.22
C ASP A 57 -0.56 15.03 4.26
N TRP A 58 -0.30 13.75 4.03
CA TRP A 58 -1.10 12.86 3.19
C TRP A 58 -1.98 11.94 4.02
N LEU A 59 -3.24 11.79 3.65
CA LEU A 59 -4.14 10.82 4.26
C LEU A 59 -4.94 10.07 3.19
N SER A 60 -4.73 8.76 3.11
CA SER A 60 -5.47 7.85 2.25
C SER A 60 -6.43 6.98 3.05
N ASN A 61 -7.60 6.72 2.49
CA ASN A 61 -8.61 5.87 3.09
C ASN A 61 -8.24 4.40 3.02
N ILE A 62 -8.64 3.66 4.05
CA ILE A 62 -8.67 2.21 4.04
C ILE A 62 -9.85 1.73 3.20
N VAL A 63 -9.61 0.68 2.42
CA VAL A 63 -10.60 -0.02 1.61
C VAL A 63 -10.59 -1.50 2.04
N PRO A 64 -11.56 -1.94 2.86
CA PRO A 64 -11.70 -3.35 3.20
C PRO A 64 -12.18 -4.13 1.96
N VAL A 65 -11.48 -5.20 1.63
CA VAL A 65 -11.80 -6.06 0.48
C VAL A 65 -11.99 -7.50 0.96
N LEU A 66 -13.16 -8.06 0.70
CA LEU A 66 -13.47 -9.45 1.05
C LEU A 66 -12.75 -10.43 0.12
N LYS A 67 -11.98 -11.35 0.71
CA LYS A 67 -11.41 -12.48 -0.03
C LYS A 67 -12.49 -13.52 -0.30
N ARG A 68 -12.84 -13.71 -1.57
CA ARG A 68 -13.89 -14.66 -2.00
C ARG A 68 -13.74 -16.08 -1.43
N LYS A 69 -12.51 -16.60 -1.34
CA LYS A 69 -12.26 -17.99 -0.91
C LYS A 69 -12.30 -18.18 0.62
N THR A 70 -11.77 -17.22 1.38
CA THR A 70 -11.57 -17.38 2.83
C THR A 70 -12.58 -16.58 3.64
N ARG A 71 -13.44 -15.76 3.00
CA ARG A 71 -14.31 -14.75 3.60
C ARG A 71 -13.61 -13.70 4.49
N ALA A 72 -12.30 -13.82 4.70
CA ALA A 72 -11.49 -12.86 5.43
C ALA A 72 -11.42 -11.50 4.72
N VAL A 73 -11.39 -10.42 5.50
CA VAL A 73 -11.10 -9.08 5.02
C VAL A 73 -9.60 -8.92 4.76
N ARG A 74 -9.26 -8.29 3.63
CA ARG A 74 -7.94 -7.73 3.34
C ARG A 74 -8.02 -6.22 3.44
N ILE A 75 -7.08 -5.63 4.16
CA ILE A 75 -6.90 -4.18 4.20
C ILE A 75 -6.15 -3.73 2.96
N CYS A 76 -6.83 -2.93 2.14
CA CYS A 76 -6.23 -2.18 1.04
C CYS A 76 -6.26 -0.68 1.38
N VAL A 77 -5.48 0.12 0.67
CA VAL A 77 -5.42 1.57 0.84
C VAL A 77 -5.63 2.25 -0.50
N ASP A 78 -6.46 3.28 -0.53
CA ASP A 78 -6.76 4.05 -1.73
C ASP A 78 -5.68 5.11 -2.00
N TYR A 79 -4.63 4.69 -2.71
CA TYR A 79 -3.51 5.54 -3.08
C TYR A 79 -3.72 6.35 -4.36
N ARG A 80 -4.95 6.47 -4.90
CA ARG A 80 -5.16 7.16 -6.20
C ARG A 80 -4.56 8.57 -6.24
N ASN A 81 -4.81 9.40 -5.23
CA ASN A 81 -4.25 10.76 -5.15
C ASN A 81 -2.72 10.75 -5.05
N LEU A 82 -2.16 9.80 -4.30
CA LEU A 82 -0.70 9.67 -4.14
C LEU A 82 -0.07 9.21 -5.46
N ASN A 83 -0.68 8.23 -6.14
CA ASN A 83 -0.21 7.70 -7.40
C ASN A 83 -0.26 8.75 -8.54
N GLU A 84 -1.26 9.63 -8.52
CA GLU A 84 -1.34 10.75 -9.46
C GLU A 84 -0.23 11.78 -9.20
N ALA A 85 0.08 12.04 -7.93
CA ALA A 85 1.12 12.97 -7.51
C ALA A 85 2.54 12.42 -7.70
N SER A 86 2.72 11.09 -7.69
CA SER A 86 4.02 10.46 -7.94
C SER A 86 4.35 10.44 -9.44
N PRO A 87 5.62 10.70 -9.84
CA PRO A 87 6.07 10.43 -11.19
C PRO A 87 5.98 8.93 -11.48
N LYS A 88 5.64 8.60 -12.73
CA LYS A 88 5.52 7.21 -13.16
C LYS A 88 6.93 6.63 -13.29
N ASP A 89 7.18 5.51 -12.62
CA ASP A 89 8.40 4.74 -12.82
C ASP A 89 8.25 3.91 -14.10
N GLU A 90 8.95 4.32 -15.16
CA GLU A 90 8.93 3.64 -16.45
C GLU A 90 10.04 2.60 -16.52
N TYR A 91 9.90 1.55 -15.71
CA TYR A 91 10.69 0.35 -15.88
C TYR A 91 9.92 -0.68 -16.72
N PRO A 92 10.47 -1.17 -17.84
CA PRO A 92 9.83 -2.22 -18.60
C PRO A 92 9.82 -3.49 -17.74
N MET A 93 8.66 -3.86 -17.20
CA MET A 93 8.48 -5.20 -16.65
C MET A 93 8.39 -6.16 -17.85
N PRO A 94 9.37 -7.06 -18.03
CA PRO A 94 9.31 -8.02 -19.12
C PRO A 94 8.05 -8.87 -19.00
N MET A 95 7.42 -9.18 -20.13
CA MET A 95 6.30 -10.11 -20.13
C MET A 95 6.79 -11.49 -19.69
N ALA A 96 5.97 -12.24 -18.95
CA ALA A 96 6.36 -13.55 -18.40
C ALA A 96 6.97 -14.46 -19.48
N ASN A 97 6.37 -14.52 -20.66
CA ASN A 97 6.88 -15.31 -21.79
C ASN A 97 8.30 -14.88 -22.21
N MET A 98 8.63 -13.59 -22.19
CA MET A 98 9.98 -13.10 -22.53
C MET A 98 11.03 -13.51 -21.49
N LEU A 99 10.63 -13.64 -20.22
CA LEU A 99 11.51 -14.16 -19.16
C LEU A 99 11.75 -15.67 -19.33
N GLU A 100 10.70 -16.42 -19.68
CA GLU A 100 10.77 -17.86 -19.93
C GLU A 100 11.64 -18.18 -21.15
N ASP A 101 11.42 -17.46 -22.26
CA ASP A 101 12.22 -17.60 -23.47
C ASP A 101 13.70 -17.26 -23.23
N GLY A 102 14.00 -16.21 -22.46
CA GLY A 102 15.37 -15.86 -22.10
C GLY A 102 16.06 -16.87 -21.18
N ALA A 103 15.30 -17.59 -20.34
CA ALA A 103 15.83 -18.64 -19.47
C ALA A 103 16.02 -19.98 -20.19
N ALA A 104 15.21 -20.26 -21.21
CA ALA A 104 15.30 -21.49 -22.01
C ALA A 104 16.46 -21.49 -23.03
N HIS A 105 17.03 -20.32 -23.34
CA HIS A 105 18.17 -20.16 -24.26
C HIS A 105 19.52 -20.01 -23.55
N ASN A 106 19.60 -20.28 -22.23
CA ASN A 106 20.84 -20.38 -21.45
C ASN A 106 21.11 -21.83 -21.01
#